data_AF-X1IXG2-F1
#
_entry.id   AF-X1IXG2-F1
#
_cell.length_a   1.000
_cell.length_b   1.000
_cell.length_c   1.000
_cell.angle_alpha   90.00
_cell.angle_beta   90.00
_cell.angle_gamma   90.00
#
_symmetry.space_group_name_H-M   'P 1'
#
loop_
_entity.id
_entity.type
_entity.pdbx_description
1 polymer ?
#
loop_
_entity_poly.entity_id
_entity_poly.type
_entity_poly.pdbx_seq_one_letter_code
_entity_poly.pdbx_strand_id
1 'polypeptide(L)'
;ELFVSGWSNGDASNYLNIFVPLAERHDGTSGSSGARIDGDSATQPVNISGGNDYLRIVGLRINNTSTAQRCIYGELETNDYVQIDSCLIDNTGTGQSIALQHTIVVETRTLIIKNNILYGDGTPSKGIYVRAWGAYGACTLDATLQNNTVNNCGVGIDMEENSQGVLNVTLENNICTNNTPDFDDSSYLSQGTISGNNNCSEDATGNDWDGSGSIISQTPSDLFVTEGSDLNLKTGSNAIDAGKTIAEFDNDALHLESDD
;
A
#
# COMPACT_ATOMS: atom_id res chain seq x y z
N GLU A 1 -13.69 0.50 18.00
CA GLU A 1 -13.67 -0.77 17.26
C GLU A 1 -14.79 -0.80 16.23
N LEU A 2 -14.48 -0.60 14.94
CA LEU A 2 -15.41 -0.95 13.86
C LEU A 2 -15.16 -2.43 13.55
N PHE A 3 -15.80 -3.33 14.29
CA PHE A 3 -15.93 -4.70 13.81
C PHE A 3 -17.02 -4.72 12.75
N VAL A 4 -16.64 -4.82 11.48
CA VAL A 4 -17.56 -5.37 10.48
C VAL A 4 -17.55 -6.89 10.65
N SER A 5 -18.11 -7.37 11.77
CA SER A 5 -18.31 -8.80 12.00
C SER A 5 -19.69 -9.20 11.48
N GLY A 6 -19.70 -10.17 10.56
CA GLY A 6 -20.92 -10.62 9.88
C GLY A 6 -20.71 -11.12 8.46
N TRP A 7 -19.51 -11.05 7.90
CA TRP A 7 -19.23 -11.50 6.54
C TRP A 7 -18.77 -12.96 6.57
N SER A 8 -19.66 -13.87 6.17
CA SER A 8 -19.31 -15.27 6.00
C SER A 8 -18.60 -15.47 4.66
N ASN A 9 -17.42 -16.11 4.69
CA ASN A 9 -16.76 -16.65 3.50
C ASN A 9 -17.76 -17.49 2.70
N GLY A 10 -18.00 -17.12 1.44
CA GLY A 10 -18.74 -17.96 0.49
C GLY A 10 -19.88 -17.32 -0.31
N ASP A 11 -20.15 -16.02 -0.16
CA ASP A 11 -21.10 -15.32 -1.02
C ASP A 11 -20.36 -14.30 -1.91
N ALA A 12 -20.49 -14.46 -3.23
CA ALA A 12 -19.74 -13.70 -4.25
C ALA A 12 -20.24 -12.25 -4.46
N SER A 13 -21.02 -11.76 -3.50
CA SER A 13 -21.70 -10.45 -3.50
C SER A 13 -21.12 -9.46 -2.48
N ASN A 14 -20.04 -9.83 -1.81
CA ASN A 14 -19.51 -9.04 -0.69
C ASN A 14 -18.41 -8.09 -1.15
N TYR A 15 -18.74 -6.80 -1.24
CA TYR A 15 -17.79 -5.72 -1.50
C TYR A 15 -17.60 -4.87 -0.25
N LEU A 16 -16.35 -4.59 0.14
CA LEU A 16 -16.06 -3.54 1.13
C LEU A 16 -15.65 -2.29 0.38
N ASN A 17 -16.51 -1.28 0.41
CA ASN A 17 -16.19 0.05 -0.11
C ASN A 17 -16.26 1.07 1.03
N ILE A 18 -15.10 1.58 1.43
CA ILE A 18 -14.97 2.73 2.34
C ILE A 18 -14.58 3.93 1.50
N PHE A 19 -15.50 4.88 1.37
CA PHE A 19 -15.26 6.12 0.62
C PHE A 19 -15.44 7.33 1.53
N VAL A 20 -14.35 8.07 1.72
CA VAL A 20 -14.38 9.35 2.42
C VAL A 20 -14.56 10.48 1.38
N PRO A 21 -15.62 11.29 1.48
CA PRO A 21 -15.83 12.45 0.59
C PRO A 21 -14.64 13.40 0.62
N LEU A 22 -14.32 14.04 -0.50
CA LEU A 22 -13.12 14.91 -0.62
C LEU A 22 -13.02 15.97 0.49
N ALA A 23 -14.15 16.55 0.90
CA ALA A 23 -14.21 17.58 1.96
C ALA A 23 -13.91 17.03 3.37
N GLU A 24 -13.95 15.71 3.54
CA GLU A 24 -13.75 15.00 4.80
C GLU A 24 -12.48 14.14 4.77
N ARG A 25 -11.69 14.15 3.69
CA ARG A 25 -10.42 13.41 3.65
C ARG A 25 -9.38 14.04 4.56
N HIS A 26 -8.40 13.23 4.95
CA HIS A 26 -7.18 13.78 5.55
C HIS A 26 -6.50 14.73 4.56
N ASP A 27 -5.78 15.72 5.09
CA ASP A 27 -4.96 16.67 4.34
C ASP A 27 -3.50 16.20 4.17
N GLY A 28 -3.20 14.97 4.62
CA GLY A 28 -1.86 14.40 4.60
C GLY A 28 -1.04 14.74 5.85
N THR A 29 -1.64 15.43 6.82
CA THR A 29 -1.02 15.72 8.12
C THR A 29 -1.51 14.74 9.19
N SER A 30 -0.70 14.54 10.22
CA SER A 30 -1.06 13.77 11.41
C SER A 30 -2.08 14.48 12.31
N GLY A 31 -2.52 15.68 11.93
CA GLY A 31 -3.44 16.54 12.68
C GLY A 31 -4.84 15.96 12.86
N SER A 32 -5.73 16.66 13.56
CA SER A 32 -7.06 16.14 13.89
C SER A 32 -8.10 16.20 12.76
N SER A 33 -7.70 16.62 11.56
CA SER A 33 -8.56 16.76 10.39
C SER A 33 -8.86 15.41 9.71
N GLY A 34 -10.01 15.37 9.02
CA GLY A 34 -10.44 14.25 8.19
C GLY A 34 -11.12 13.09 8.92
N ALA A 35 -11.76 12.21 8.15
CA ALA A 35 -12.33 10.96 8.63
C ALA A 35 -11.20 10.00 9.01
N ARG A 36 -11.25 9.51 10.25
CA ARG A 36 -10.19 8.68 10.82
C ARG A 36 -10.74 7.51 11.62
N ILE A 37 -9.96 6.42 11.64
CA ILE A 37 -10.11 5.32 12.58
C ILE A 37 -8.85 5.29 13.45
N ASP A 38 -9.03 5.48 14.75
CA ASP A 38 -7.96 5.42 15.74
C ASP A 38 -8.01 4.05 16.46
N GLY A 39 -6.91 3.31 16.41
CA GLY A 39 -6.66 2.12 17.22
C GLY A 39 -5.92 2.50 18.50
N ASP A 40 -6.59 2.37 19.64
CA ASP A 40 -6.11 2.89 20.94
C ASP A 40 -5.60 1.80 21.92
N SER A 41 -5.59 0.52 21.52
CA SER A 41 -5.21 -0.55 22.42
C SER A 41 -4.27 -1.58 21.79
N ALA A 42 -3.31 -2.06 22.60
CA ALA A 42 -2.34 -3.11 22.25
C ALA A 42 -2.97 -4.41 21.71
N THR A 43 -4.28 -4.60 21.88
CA THR A 43 -5.02 -5.83 21.57
C THR A 43 -6.06 -5.68 20.46
N GLN A 44 -6.43 -4.46 20.08
CA GLN A 44 -7.45 -4.19 19.06
C GLN A 44 -6.87 -3.28 17.98
N PRO A 45 -5.98 -3.82 17.14
CA PRO A 45 -5.53 -3.06 15.97
C PRO A 45 -6.71 -2.73 15.08
N VAL A 46 -6.66 -1.57 14.41
CA VAL A 46 -7.53 -1.36 13.25
C VAL A 46 -7.09 -2.39 12.22
N ASN A 47 -7.93 -3.38 11.94
CA ASN A 47 -7.70 -4.35 10.89
C ASN A 47 -8.87 -4.31 9.93
N ILE A 48 -8.66 -3.71 8.76
CA ILE A 48 -9.65 -3.71 7.70
C ILE A 48 -9.36 -4.89 6.80
N SER A 49 -10.24 -5.89 6.83
CA SER A 49 -10.17 -7.07 5.98
C SER A 49 -11.42 -7.23 5.14
N GLY A 50 -11.24 -7.36 3.83
CA GLY A 50 -12.30 -7.66 2.87
C GLY A 50 -12.35 -9.14 2.51
N GLY A 51 -13.56 -9.67 2.32
CA GLY A 51 -13.79 -11.00 1.80
C GLY A 51 -14.00 -11.01 0.29
N ASN A 52 -13.51 -12.09 -0.30
CA ASN A 52 -13.78 -12.73 -1.58
C ASN A 52 -13.83 -12.01 -2.93
N ASP A 53 -14.30 -10.78 -3.15
CA ASP A 53 -14.33 -10.25 -4.55
C ASP A 53 -13.83 -8.82 -4.73
N TYR A 54 -14.12 -7.91 -3.79
CA TYR A 54 -13.83 -6.48 -3.96
C TYR A 54 -13.52 -5.76 -2.64
N LEU A 55 -12.36 -5.12 -2.58
CA LEU A 55 -11.98 -4.19 -1.50
C LEU A 55 -11.56 -2.84 -2.08
N ARG A 56 -12.27 -1.78 -1.71
CA ARG A 56 -11.90 -0.40 -2.04
C ARG A 56 -11.92 0.47 -0.78
N ILE A 57 -10.81 1.13 -0.52
CA ILE A 57 -10.66 2.08 0.58
C ILE A 57 -10.10 3.38 0.01
N VAL A 58 -10.81 4.49 0.20
CA VAL A 58 -10.42 5.79 -0.34
C VAL A 58 -10.54 6.90 0.69
N GLY A 59 -9.46 7.66 0.91
CA GLY A 59 -9.51 8.92 1.66
C GLY A 59 -9.43 8.80 3.17
N LEU A 60 -9.21 7.59 3.70
CA LEU A 60 -9.29 7.29 5.13
C LEU A 60 -7.94 7.52 5.82
N ARG A 61 -7.96 8.13 7.01
CA ARG A 61 -6.83 8.06 7.93
C ARG A 61 -6.97 6.87 8.88
N ILE A 62 -5.89 6.12 9.07
CA ILE A 62 -5.80 5.05 10.04
C ILE A 62 -4.60 5.33 10.95
N ASN A 63 -4.88 5.62 12.21
CA ASN A 63 -3.86 5.77 13.24
C ASN A 63 -3.87 4.54 14.13
N ASN A 64 -2.73 3.87 14.32
CA ASN A 64 -2.73 2.61 15.05
C ASN A 64 -1.56 2.46 16.04
N THR A 65 -1.64 3.16 17.17
CA THR A 65 -0.62 3.19 18.24
C THR A 65 -0.29 1.84 18.93
N SER A 66 -0.88 0.74 18.46
CA SER A 66 -0.71 -0.59 19.03
C SER A 66 0.39 -1.39 18.34
N THR A 67 0.84 -2.49 18.95
CA THR A 67 1.68 -3.52 18.29
C THR A 67 0.86 -4.35 17.29
N ALA A 68 -0.06 -3.72 16.58
CA ALA A 68 -0.86 -4.31 15.51
C ALA A 68 0.02 -5.15 14.62
N GLN A 69 -0.46 -6.30 14.16
CA GLN A 69 0.26 -7.00 13.10
C GLN A 69 0.08 -6.31 11.74
N ARG A 70 -1.10 -5.72 11.47
CA ARG A 70 -1.52 -5.17 10.16
C ARG A 70 -2.59 -4.07 10.33
N CYS A 71 -2.53 -2.96 9.59
CA CYS A 71 -3.62 -1.95 9.59
C CYS A 71 -4.71 -2.25 8.55
N ILE A 72 -4.27 -2.51 7.31
CA ILE A 72 -5.13 -3.02 6.24
C ILE A 72 -4.59 -4.39 5.86
N TYR A 73 -5.47 -5.40 5.89
CA TYR A 73 -5.13 -6.77 5.52
C TYR A 73 -6.10 -7.31 4.48
N GLY A 74 -5.59 -7.75 3.35
CA GLY A 74 -6.39 -8.41 2.32
C GLY A 74 -5.81 -9.78 2.06
N GLU A 75 -6.56 -10.83 2.39
CA GLU A 75 -6.29 -12.16 1.87
C GLU A 75 -7.07 -12.32 0.57
N LEU A 76 -6.35 -12.31 -0.54
CA LEU A 76 -6.90 -12.52 -1.87
C LEU A 76 -7.10 -14.03 -2.00
N GLU A 77 -8.16 -14.58 -1.43
CA GLU A 77 -8.52 -15.99 -1.71
C GLU A 77 -9.31 -16.09 -3.02
N THR A 78 -10.19 -15.12 -3.22
CA THR A 78 -11.04 -15.00 -4.42
C THR A 78 -11.05 -13.58 -5.01
N ASN A 79 -10.54 -12.57 -4.28
CA ASN A 79 -10.67 -11.15 -4.61
C ASN A 79 -10.13 -10.81 -6.01
N ASP A 80 -10.99 -10.31 -6.89
CA ASP A 80 -10.64 -9.87 -8.26
C ASP A 80 -9.95 -8.51 -8.25
N TYR A 81 -10.35 -7.64 -7.33
CA TYR A 81 -9.93 -6.24 -7.31
C TYR A 81 -9.73 -5.70 -5.90
N VAL A 82 -8.53 -5.17 -5.64
CA VAL A 82 -8.25 -4.39 -4.43
C VAL A 82 -7.69 -3.02 -4.81
N GLN A 83 -8.31 -1.96 -4.28
CA GLN A 83 -7.83 -0.59 -4.39
C GLN A 83 -7.70 0.06 -3.01
N ILE A 84 -6.52 0.59 -2.72
CA ILE A 84 -6.27 1.44 -1.56
C ILE A 84 -5.73 2.77 -2.08
N ASP A 85 -6.49 3.84 -1.90
CA ASP A 85 -6.23 5.13 -2.55
C ASP A 85 -6.33 6.30 -1.58
N SER A 86 -5.37 7.22 -1.63
CA SER A 86 -5.45 8.48 -0.89
C SER A 86 -5.70 8.23 0.60
N CYS A 87 -5.04 7.23 1.20
CA CYS A 87 -5.11 6.96 2.62
C CYS A 87 -3.86 7.46 3.34
N LEU A 88 -4.02 7.82 4.60
CA LEU A 88 -2.93 8.16 5.51
C LEU A 88 -2.88 7.10 6.60
N ILE A 89 -1.77 6.37 6.71
CA ILE A 89 -1.59 5.33 7.71
C ILE A 89 -0.39 5.70 8.57
N ASP A 90 -0.63 5.89 9.87
CA ASP A 90 0.38 6.38 10.80
C ASP A 90 0.44 5.65 12.14
N ASN A 91 1.61 5.77 12.78
CA ASN A 91 1.92 5.21 14.10
C ASN A 91 1.73 3.69 14.20
N THR A 92 2.00 2.91 13.14
CA THR A 92 1.63 1.48 13.06
C THR A 92 2.40 0.54 14.01
N GLY A 93 3.19 1.09 14.92
CA GLY A 93 4.02 0.32 15.84
C GLY A 93 4.94 -0.66 15.09
N THR A 94 4.94 -1.92 15.53
CA THR A 94 5.76 -3.00 14.94
C THR A 94 5.09 -3.74 13.77
N GLY A 95 3.91 -3.29 13.34
CA GLY A 95 3.07 -3.96 12.35
C GLY A 95 3.34 -3.61 10.91
N GLN A 96 2.63 -4.28 10.00
CA GLN A 96 2.55 -3.92 8.59
C GLN A 96 1.48 -2.82 8.42
N SER A 97 1.73 -1.76 7.66
CA SER A 97 0.68 -0.75 7.42
C SER A 97 -0.35 -1.33 6.45
N ILE A 98 0.09 -1.78 5.29
CA ILE A 98 -0.72 -2.48 4.30
C ILE A 98 -0.09 -3.85 4.06
N ALA A 99 -0.88 -4.91 4.17
CA ALA A 99 -0.45 -6.28 3.92
C ALA A 99 -1.47 -7.00 3.06
N LEU A 100 -1.11 -7.30 1.82
CA LEU A 100 -1.98 -7.95 0.85
C LEU A 100 -1.31 -9.23 0.37
N GLN A 101 -2.00 -10.36 0.57
CA GLN A 101 -1.45 -11.68 0.33
C GLN A 101 -2.43 -12.49 -0.51
N HIS A 102 -1.95 -13.16 -1.54
CA HIS A 102 -2.73 -14.07 -2.37
C HIS A 102 -2.33 -15.51 -2.06
N THR A 103 -3.28 -16.34 -1.58
CA THR A 103 -3.00 -17.69 -1.05
C THR A 103 -3.66 -18.85 -1.82
N ILE A 104 -4.60 -18.58 -2.74
CA ILE A 104 -5.43 -19.60 -3.42
C ILE A 104 -5.38 -19.51 -4.96
N VAL A 105 -5.65 -20.65 -5.59
CA VAL A 105 -5.56 -20.98 -7.02
C VAL A 105 -6.80 -20.47 -7.77
N VAL A 106 -6.66 -19.72 -8.88
CA VAL A 106 -6.71 -20.18 -10.30
C VAL A 106 -6.66 -19.01 -11.32
N GLU A 107 -6.55 -17.74 -10.91
CA GLU A 107 -6.68 -16.59 -11.84
C GLU A 107 -5.71 -15.45 -11.52
N THR A 108 -5.49 -14.56 -12.51
CA THR A 108 -4.70 -13.33 -12.36
C THR A 108 -5.51 -12.30 -11.58
N ARG A 109 -4.96 -11.79 -10.48
CA ARG A 109 -5.62 -10.79 -9.63
C ARG A 109 -4.97 -9.42 -9.77
N THR A 110 -5.79 -8.36 -9.72
CA THR A 110 -5.30 -6.97 -9.82
C THR A 110 -5.34 -6.28 -8.47
N LEU A 111 -4.19 -5.73 -8.07
CA LEU A 111 -4.02 -4.91 -6.88
C LEU A 111 -3.54 -3.51 -7.28
N ILE A 112 -4.21 -2.47 -6.76
CA ILE A 112 -3.83 -1.08 -6.95
C ILE A 112 -3.67 -0.38 -5.60
N ILE A 113 -2.47 0.10 -5.30
CA ILE A 113 -2.20 0.92 -4.10
C ILE A 113 -1.67 2.26 -4.58
N LYS A 114 -2.42 3.35 -4.39
CA LYS A 114 -2.02 4.65 -4.95
C LYS A 114 -2.25 5.87 -4.06
N ASN A 115 -1.41 6.88 -4.22
CA ASN A 115 -1.54 8.18 -3.53
C ASN A 115 -1.60 8.07 -2.00
N ASN A 116 -1.04 7.01 -1.41
CA ASN A 116 -1.09 6.81 0.04
C ASN A 116 0.13 7.41 0.70
N ILE A 117 -0.03 7.84 1.95
CA ILE A 117 1.06 8.26 2.83
C ILE A 117 1.12 7.27 3.99
N LEU A 118 2.26 6.62 4.14
CA LEU A 118 2.53 5.65 5.19
C LEU A 118 3.75 6.13 5.95
N TYR A 119 3.64 6.33 7.25
CA TYR A 119 4.84 6.48 8.07
C TYR A 119 4.75 5.70 9.37
N GLY A 120 5.78 4.89 9.58
CA GLY A 120 5.90 4.02 10.74
C GLY A 120 6.66 4.65 11.90
N ASP A 121 6.80 3.87 12.97
CA ASP A 121 7.64 4.17 14.14
C ASP A 121 9.00 3.42 14.09
N GLY A 122 9.38 2.90 12.92
CA GLY A 122 10.60 2.13 12.69
C GLY A 122 10.43 0.60 12.67
N THR A 123 11.55 -0.13 12.76
CA THR A 123 11.60 -1.60 12.68
C THR A 123 10.83 -2.31 13.80
N PRO A 124 10.16 -3.45 13.53
CA PRO A 124 10.20 -4.26 12.30
C PRO A 124 8.98 -4.06 11.36
N SER A 125 8.39 -2.87 11.33
CA SER A 125 7.21 -2.61 10.48
C SER A 125 7.51 -2.76 8.99
N LYS A 126 6.52 -3.20 8.19
CA LYS A 126 6.57 -3.06 6.72
C LYS A 126 5.57 -1.98 6.32
N GLY A 127 5.94 -1.04 5.45
CA GLY A 127 5.00 -0.06 4.93
C GLY A 127 3.96 -0.75 4.06
N ILE A 128 4.37 -1.18 2.87
CA ILE A 128 3.53 -1.98 1.96
C ILE A 128 4.14 -3.36 1.85
N TYR A 129 3.34 -4.40 2.12
CA TYR A 129 3.74 -5.79 1.92
C TYR A 129 2.78 -6.44 0.92
N VAL A 130 3.34 -6.88 -0.22
CA VAL A 130 2.60 -7.58 -1.26
C VAL A 130 3.19 -8.97 -1.44
N ARG A 131 2.33 -9.99 -1.39
CA ARG A 131 2.76 -11.39 -1.48
C ARG A 131 1.93 -12.22 -2.45
N ALA A 132 2.58 -12.96 -3.34
CA ALA A 132 1.99 -14.06 -4.10
C ALA A 132 2.44 -15.40 -3.54
N TRP A 133 1.58 -16.13 -2.85
CA TRP A 133 1.93 -17.38 -2.16
C TRP A 133 1.04 -18.53 -2.63
N GLY A 134 1.52 -19.33 -3.59
CA GLY A 134 0.76 -20.46 -4.14
C GLY A 134 0.68 -21.67 -3.20
N ALA A 135 0.11 -21.54 -1.99
CA ALA A 135 0.01 -22.64 -1.02
C ALA A 135 -0.74 -23.87 -1.55
N TYR A 136 -1.68 -23.67 -2.47
CA TYR A 136 -2.58 -24.70 -2.97
C TYR A 136 -2.51 -24.92 -4.48
N GLY A 137 -1.64 -24.19 -5.19
CA GLY A 137 -1.49 -24.23 -6.65
C GLY A 137 -0.91 -22.95 -7.23
N ALA A 138 -0.79 -22.89 -8.56
CA ALA A 138 -0.25 -21.72 -9.25
C ALA A 138 -1.15 -20.49 -9.06
N CYS A 139 -0.57 -19.35 -8.69
CA CYS A 139 -1.29 -18.10 -8.56
C CYS A 139 -0.51 -16.95 -9.21
N THR A 140 -1.22 -15.93 -9.72
CA THR A 140 -0.59 -14.74 -10.32
C THR A 140 -1.22 -13.49 -9.73
N LEU A 141 -0.37 -12.63 -9.16
CA LEU A 141 -0.77 -11.35 -8.60
C LEU A 141 -0.10 -10.22 -9.38
N ASP A 142 -0.92 -9.37 -10.00
CA ASP A 142 -0.48 -8.15 -10.66
C ASP A 142 -0.74 -6.96 -9.73
N ALA A 143 0.34 -6.40 -9.18
CA ALA A 143 0.29 -5.28 -8.26
C ALA A 143 0.83 -3.99 -8.90
N THR A 144 0.05 -2.92 -8.81
CA THR A 144 0.44 -1.58 -9.25
C THR A 144 0.49 -0.65 -8.05
N LEU A 145 1.67 -0.13 -7.74
CA LEU A 145 1.90 0.79 -6.62
C LEU A 145 2.33 2.14 -7.20
N GLN A 146 1.53 3.18 -6.98
CA GLN A 146 1.70 4.49 -7.65
C GLN A 146 1.63 5.68 -6.70
N ASN A 147 2.56 6.62 -6.79
CA ASN A 147 2.52 7.87 -6.00
C ASN A 147 2.37 7.63 -4.49
N ASN A 148 2.89 6.52 -3.95
CA ASN A 148 2.86 6.30 -2.50
C ASN A 148 4.10 6.89 -1.85
N THR A 149 3.95 7.46 -0.65
CA THR A 149 5.06 7.85 0.20
C THR A 149 5.14 6.89 1.38
N VAL A 150 6.28 6.23 1.56
CA VAL A 150 6.55 5.31 2.68
C VAL A 150 7.80 5.75 3.42
N ASN A 151 7.65 6.12 4.69
CA ASN A 151 8.76 6.68 5.46
C ASN A 151 8.87 6.10 6.87
N ASN A 152 10.09 5.87 7.35
CA ASN A 152 10.33 5.41 8.73
C ASN A 152 9.65 4.06 9.07
N CYS A 153 9.55 3.17 8.09
CA CYS A 153 9.17 1.78 8.31
C CYS A 153 10.43 0.91 8.46
N GLY A 154 10.27 -0.31 9.00
CA GLY A 154 11.36 -1.30 8.95
C GLY A 154 11.75 -1.64 7.53
N VAL A 155 10.76 -1.99 6.70
CA VAL A 155 10.90 -2.12 5.24
C VAL A 155 9.88 -1.20 4.58
N GLY A 156 10.27 -0.45 3.54
CA GLY A 156 9.37 0.45 2.83
C GLY A 156 8.29 -0.33 2.07
N ILE A 157 8.67 -0.90 0.93
CA ILE A 157 7.83 -1.79 0.11
C ILE A 157 8.51 -3.14 0.01
N ASP A 158 7.84 -4.19 0.50
CA ASP A 158 8.32 -5.57 0.48
C ASP A 158 7.45 -6.41 -0.46
N MET A 159 8.11 -7.11 -1.37
CA MET A 159 7.53 -7.90 -2.43
C MET A 159 8.03 -9.33 -2.32
N GLU A 160 7.12 -10.27 -2.11
CA GLU A 160 7.47 -11.66 -1.85
C GLU A 160 6.66 -12.63 -2.71
N GLU A 161 7.32 -13.64 -3.28
CA GLU A 161 6.66 -14.79 -3.88
C GLU A 161 7.22 -16.11 -3.33
N ASN A 162 6.50 -17.21 -3.59
CA ASN A 162 7.03 -18.56 -3.37
C ASN A 162 7.15 -19.32 -4.71
N SER A 163 7.63 -20.57 -4.66
CA SER A 163 7.86 -21.40 -5.86
C SER A 163 6.59 -21.76 -6.65
N GLN A 164 5.41 -21.32 -6.21
CA GLN A 164 4.12 -21.57 -6.86
C GLN A 164 3.34 -20.26 -7.10
N GLY A 165 3.87 -19.11 -6.65
CA GLY A 165 3.29 -17.80 -6.91
C GLY A 165 4.09 -17.06 -7.98
N VAL A 166 3.39 -16.27 -8.78
CA VAL A 166 3.97 -15.32 -9.74
C VAL A 166 3.56 -13.93 -9.30
N LEU A 167 4.50 -13.10 -8.88
CA LEU A 167 4.24 -11.72 -8.48
C LEU A 167 4.74 -10.75 -9.57
N ASN A 168 3.83 -10.07 -10.25
CA ASN A 168 4.19 -8.96 -11.14
C ASN A 168 3.94 -7.64 -10.42
N VAL A 169 4.97 -6.81 -10.28
CA VAL A 169 4.88 -5.51 -9.62
C VAL A 169 5.27 -4.39 -10.56
N THR A 170 4.42 -3.36 -10.62
CA THR A 170 4.70 -2.08 -11.25
C THR A 170 4.80 -1.00 -10.17
N LEU A 171 5.99 -0.43 -10.01
CA LEU A 171 6.30 0.65 -9.06
C LEU A 171 6.49 1.96 -9.83
N GLU A 172 5.59 2.92 -9.69
CA GLU A 172 5.66 4.19 -10.41
C GLU A 172 5.55 5.37 -9.44
N ASN A 173 6.51 6.30 -9.48
CA ASN A 173 6.47 7.55 -8.69
C ASN A 173 6.35 7.37 -7.16
N ASN A 174 6.78 6.24 -6.60
CA ASN A 174 6.74 6.04 -5.15
C ASN A 174 7.96 6.71 -4.50
N ILE A 175 7.79 7.24 -3.29
CA ILE A 175 8.86 7.79 -2.46
C ILE A 175 9.01 6.89 -1.24
N CYS A 176 10.12 6.17 -1.15
CA CYS A 176 10.49 5.42 0.05
C CYS A 176 11.75 6.04 0.65
N THR A 177 11.72 6.42 1.92
CA THR A 177 12.91 6.97 2.60
C THR A 177 12.95 6.57 4.06
N ASN A 178 14.16 6.50 4.64
CA ASN A 178 14.38 6.15 6.04
C ASN A 178 13.72 4.79 6.39
N ASN A 179 13.81 3.84 5.47
CA ASN A 179 13.47 2.43 5.70
C ASN A 179 14.74 1.56 5.57
N THR A 180 14.65 0.26 5.88
CA THR A 180 15.80 -0.66 5.75
C THR A 180 15.35 -2.09 5.35
N PRO A 181 15.20 -2.39 4.04
CA PRO A 181 15.42 -1.49 2.90
C PRO A 181 14.18 -0.66 2.50
N ASP A 182 14.35 0.31 1.61
CA ASP A 182 13.23 1.05 1.01
C ASP A 182 12.36 0.20 0.10
N PHE A 183 13.00 -0.69 -0.67
CA PHE A 183 12.36 -1.66 -1.54
C PHE A 183 13.04 -3.01 -1.32
N ASP A 184 12.27 -4.05 -0.98
CA ASP A 184 12.75 -5.40 -0.73
C ASP A 184 12.09 -6.39 -1.68
N ASP A 185 12.90 -7.24 -2.31
CA ASP A 185 12.45 -8.44 -3.04
C ASP A 185 12.91 -9.72 -2.33
N SER A 186 12.74 -9.76 -1.00
CA SER A 186 13.29 -10.73 -0.04
C SER A 186 13.27 -12.23 -0.42
N SER A 187 12.49 -12.63 -1.42
CA SER A 187 12.40 -14.00 -1.94
C SER A 187 13.18 -14.27 -3.23
N TYR A 188 13.78 -13.24 -3.86
CA TYR A 188 14.19 -13.22 -5.27
C TYR A 188 13.05 -13.72 -6.15
N LEU A 189 12.31 -12.80 -6.78
CA LEU A 189 11.26 -13.20 -7.71
C LEU A 189 11.85 -14.15 -8.76
N SER A 190 11.46 -15.41 -8.66
CA SER A 190 11.93 -16.54 -9.44
C SER A 190 11.06 -16.77 -10.68
N GLN A 191 9.83 -16.23 -10.66
CA GLN A 191 8.80 -16.40 -11.69
C GLN A 191 8.17 -15.07 -12.10
N GLY A 192 7.99 -14.15 -11.15
CA GLY A 192 7.40 -12.83 -11.36
C GLY A 192 8.33 -11.80 -12.00
N THR A 193 7.86 -10.56 -12.05
CA THR A 193 8.61 -9.41 -12.58
C THR A 193 8.43 -8.20 -11.66
N ILE A 194 9.49 -7.41 -11.43
CA ILE A 194 9.38 -6.06 -10.86
C ILE A 194 9.83 -5.09 -11.93
N SER A 195 9.00 -4.07 -12.16
CA SER A 195 9.37 -2.90 -12.95
C SER A 195 9.19 -1.66 -12.10
N GLY A 196 10.23 -0.85 -11.98
CA GLY A 196 10.16 0.46 -11.34
C GLY A 196 10.35 1.57 -12.37
N ASN A 197 9.71 2.73 -12.22
CA ASN A 197 10.17 3.97 -12.85
C ASN A 197 9.87 5.16 -11.94
N ASN A 198 10.73 6.19 -12.05
CA ASN A 198 10.53 7.47 -11.36
C ASN A 198 10.31 7.36 -9.85
N ASN A 199 10.80 6.28 -9.22
CA ASN A 199 10.72 6.09 -7.78
C ASN A 199 11.84 6.87 -7.08
N CYS A 200 11.64 7.22 -5.82
CA CYS A 200 12.61 7.88 -4.97
C CYS A 200 13.01 6.95 -3.83
N SER A 201 14.32 6.82 -3.59
CA SER A 201 14.88 5.95 -2.54
C SER A 201 16.11 6.57 -1.89
N GLU A 202 16.27 6.35 -0.59
CA GLU A 202 17.46 6.69 0.20
C GLU A 202 18.58 5.66 0.01
N ASP A 203 18.26 4.37 0.03
CA ASP A 203 19.23 3.30 0.01
C ASP A 203 19.53 2.74 -1.39
N ALA A 204 18.84 3.22 -2.43
CA ALA A 204 19.16 2.90 -3.81
C ALA A 204 20.56 3.41 -4.20
N THR A 205 21.35 2.52 -4.81
CA THR A 205 22.72 2.78 -5.26
C THR A 205 22.85 2.87 -6.79
N GLY A 206 21.75 2.68 -7.52
CA GLY A 206 21.68 2.79 -8.99
C GLY A 206 20.25 2.70 -9.54
N ASN A 207 20.08 2.20 -10.76
CA ASN A 207 18.77 1.79 -11.28
C ASN A 207 18.34 0.47 -10.61
N ASP A 208 18.29 0.47 -9.28
CA ASP A 208 17.67 -0.63 -8.55
C ASP A 208 16.24 -0.75 -9.11
N TRP A 209 15.90 -1.94 -9.61
CA TRP A 209 14.63 -2.27 -10.29
C TRP A 209 14.47 -1.87 -11.77
N ASP A 210 15.57 -1.74 -12.52
CA ASP A 210 15.63 -1.60 -14.00
C ASP A 210 14.87 -0.40 -14.59
N GLY A 211 14.53 0.57 -13.74
CA GLY A 211 13.74 1.74 -14.07
C GLY A 211 14.51 2.93 -14.61
N SER A 212 13.82 3.80 -15.35
CA SER A 212 14.34 5.13 -15.71
C SER A 212 13.75 6.23 -14.83
N GLY A 213 14.49 7.33 -14.65
CA GLY A 213 13.99 8.53 -13.98
C GLY A 213 13.91 8.46 -12.45
N SER A 214 14.37 7.37 -11.83
CA SER A 214 14.41 7.25 -10.36
C SER A 214 15.38 8.25 -9.74
N ILE A 215 15.02 8.78 -8.57
CA ILE A 215 15.86 9.68 -7.77
C ILE A 215 16.46 8.85 -6.64
N ILE A 216 17.78 8.72 -6.65
CA ILE A 216 18.49 7.87 -5.70
C ILE A 216 19.15 8.69 -4.61
N SER A 217 19.52 8.01 -3.51
CA SER A 217 20.23 8.60 -2.38
C SER A 217 19.56 9.85 -1.81
N GLN A 218 18.22 9.87 -1.75
CA GLN A 218 17.46 10.97 -1.18
C GLN A 218 17.07 10.65 0.26
N THR A 219 17.49 11.49 1.20
CA THR A 219 17.06 11.37 2.61
C THR A 219 15.72 12.09 2.83
N PRO A 220 15.00 11.82 3.94
CA PRO A 220 13.81 12.60 4.28
C PRO A 220 14.07 14.12 4.33
N SER A 221 15.27 14.53 4.76
CA SER A 221 15.66 15.93 4.83
C SER A 221 15.87 16.59 3.46
N ASP A 222 16.14 15.80 2.42
CA ASP A 222 16.25 16.27 1.04
C ASP A 222 14.87 16.51 0.42
N LEU A 223 13.85 15.76 0.86
CA LEU A 223 12.55 15.72 0.21
C LEU A 223 11.49 16.55 0.93
N PHE A 224 11.42 16.46 2.26
CA PHE A 224 10.27 16.92 3.02
C PHE A 224 10.58 18.19 3.82
N VAL A 225 9.52 18.92 4.16
CA VAL A 225 9.59 20.01 5.13
C VAL A 225 9.86 19.40 6.51
N THR A 226 10.95 19.80 7.17
CA THR A 226 11.39 19.22 8.45
C THR A 226 10.61 19.71 9.68
N GLU A 227 9.55 20.51 9.47
CA GLU A 227 8.73 21.03 10.55
C GLU A 227 7.47 20.18 10.70
N GLY A 228 7.41 19.36 11.76
CA GLY A 228 6.26 18.53 12.08
C GLY A 228 6.40 17.06 11.64
N SER A 229 5.28 16.34 11.62
CA SER A 229 5.17 14.95 11.13
C SER A 229 4.60 14.89 9.71
N ASP A 230 4.69 16.01 8.99
CA ASP A 230 4.06 16.18 7.70
C ASP A 230 5.04 15.81 6.57
N LEU A 231 4.64 14.88 5.70
CA LEU A 231 5.45 14.45 4.56
C LEU A 231 5.18 15.29 3.31
N ASN A 232 5.04 16.60 3.51
CA ASN A 232 4.91 17.56 2.42
C ASN A 232 6.28 17.78 1.76
N LEU A 233 6.33 17.71 0.42
CA LEU A 233 7.54 18.02 -0.31
C LEU A 233 7.95 19.48 -0.08
N LYS A 234 9.22 19.71 0.28
CA LYS A 234 9.75 21.06 0.44
C LYS A 234 9.94 21.72 -0.93
N THR A 235 9.86 23.05 -0.96
CA THR A 235 10.16 23.81 -2.17
C THR A 235 11.56 23.48 -2.69
N GLY A 236 11.66 23.13 -3.97
CA GLY A 236 12.92 22.74 -4.61
C GLY A 236 13.33 21.29 -4.38
N SER A 237 12.49 20.46 -3.76
CA SER A 237 12.69 19.01 -3.74
C SER A 237 12.77 18.48 -5.17
N ASN A 238 13.76 17.62 -5.44
CA ASN A 238 13.93 16.98 -6.74
C ASN A 238 12.78 16.03 -7.09
N ALA A 239 11.97 15.62 -6.10
CA ALA A 239 10.78 14.80 -6.33
C ALA A 239 9.63 15.58 -6.97
N ILE A 240 9.67 16.92 -6.94
CA ILE A 240 8.67 17.76 -7.62
C ILE A 240 8.89 17.65 -9.12
N ASP A 241 7.82 17.35 -9.87
CA ASP A 241 7.80 17.18 -11.33
C ASP A 241 8.70 16.06 -11.90
N ALA A 242 9.28 15.21 -11.03
CA ALA A 242 10.10 14.08 -11.46
C ALA A 242 9.28 12.82 -11.81
N GLY A 243 7.98 12.82 -11.51
CA GLY A 243 7.10 11.68 -11.76
C GLY A 243 6.78 11.49 -13.24
N LYS A 244 6.60 10.23 -13.65
CA LYS A 244 5.94 9.86 -14.90
C LYS A 244 4.49 10.31 -14.87
N THR A 245 3.99 10.85 -15.97
CA THR A 245 2.55 11.07 -16.13
C THR A 245 1.84 9.72 -16.16
N ILE A 246 1.02 9.46 -15.14
CA ILE A 246 0.21 8.25 -15.05
C ILE A 246 -1.15 8.57 -15.67
N ALA A 247 -1.62 7.72 -16.58
CA ALA A 247 -2.99 7.83 -17.06
C ALA A 247 -3.94 7.67 -15.87
N GLU A 248 -4.95 8.53 -15.75
CA GLU A 248 -5.97 8.34 -14.72
C GLU A 248 -6.57 6.94 -14.90
N PHE A 249 -6.41 6.10 -13.88
CA PHE A 249 -7.20 4.89 -13.78
C PHE A 249 -8.65 5.34 -13.68
N ASP A 250 -9.46 4.98 -14.68
CA ASP A 250 -10.89 5.30 -14.72
C ASP A 250 -11.59 4.57 -13.58
N ASN A 251 -11.64 5.24 -12.44
CA ASN A 251 -12.09 4.73 -11.13
C ASN A 251 -13.61 4.44 -11.10
N ASP A 252 -14.34 4.83 -12.16
CA ASP A 252 -15.79 4.80 -12.25
C ASP A 252 -16.30 3.71 -13.21
N ALA A 253 -15.43 3.12 -14.06
CA ALA A 253 -15.84 2.11 -15.04
C ALA A 253 -16.23 0.74 -14.43
N LEU A 254 -15.98 0.52 -13.13
CA LEU A 254 -16.36 -0.70 -12.39
C LEU A 254 -17.64 -0.53 -11.55
N HIS A 255 -18.31 0.61 -11.64
CA HIS A 255 -19.66 0.80 -11.14
C HIS A 255 -20.54 1.13 -12.33
N LEU A 256 -21.18 0.12 -12.94
CA LEU A 256 -22.48 0.17 -13.61
C LEU A 256 -22.64 -1.07 -14.52
N GLU A 257 -22.93 -2.22 -13.93
CA GLU A 257 -24.01 -3.09 -14.42
C GLU A 257 -24.75 -3.59 -13.17
N SER A 258 -25.60 -2.73 -12.59
CA SER A 258 -26.73 -3.25 -11.83
C SER A 258 -27.69 -3.81 -12.87
N ASP A 259 -27.70 -5.14 -13.03
CA ASP A 259 -28.67 -5.84 -13.84
C ASP A 259 -30.10 -5.41 -13.45
N ASP A 260 -30.79 -4.77 -14.40
CA ASP A 260 -32.25 -4.72 -14.47
C ASP A 260 -32.80 -6.08 -14.97
#